data_AF-A0A1Q6NJA6-F1
#
_entry.id   AF-A0A1Q6NJA6-F1
#
_cell.length_a   1.000
_cell.length_b   1.000
_cell.length_c   1.000
_cell.angle_alpha   90.00
_cell.angle_beta   90.00
_cell.angle_gamma   90.00
#
_symmetry.space_group_name_H-M   'P 1'
#
loop_
_entity.id
_entity.type
_entity.pdbx_description
1 polymer ?
#
loop_
_entity_poly.entity_id
_entity_poly.type
_entity_poly.pdbx_seq_one_letter_code
_entity_poly.pdbx_strand_id
1 'polypeptide(L)'
;MTKHPLLTGQSFFSGERAARIASTKANYLYAENIFKNASRNIWDDYENTVSKITEEFNEAAASYYSVKPELVDDNALSLLNSGIMTPEDVFRMSDKYANNPTMRRLIADHAGKMADDTKFEGSRASLLSFSAKLAHEKDDIIKSWDSLVATASCYAGYKRTNYGPDYVISMNQHWDEVSENINNL
;
A
#
# COMPACT_ATOMS: atom_id res chain seq x y z
N MET A 1 51.71 -7.47 -67.47
CA MET A 1 50.60 -8.39 -67.15
C MET A 1 50.45 -8.46 -65.64
N THR A 2 49.64 -7.57 -65.08
CA THR A 2 49.32 -7.52 -63.64
C THR A 2 48.24 -8.56 -63.35
N LYS A 3 48.58 -9.64 -62.64
CA LYS A 3 47.59 -10.62 -62.18
C LYS A 3 46.80 -9.99 -61.03
N HIS A 4 45.54 -9.60 -61.28
CA HIS A 4 44.59 -9.32 -60.22
C HIS A 4 44.31 -10.62 -59.45
N PRO A 5 44.44 -10.66 -58.11
CA PRO A 5 44.04 -11.82 -57.35
C PRO A 5 42.52 -11.89 -57.35
N LEU A 6 41.98 -12.96 -57.93
CA LEU A 6 40.57 -13.32 -57.79
C LEU A 6 40.33 -13.63 -56.30
N LEU A 7 39.58 -12.77 -55.61
CA LEU A 7 39.05 -13.06 -54.28
C LEU A 7 38.19 -14.32 -54.41
N THR A 8 38.73 -15.45 -53.96
CA THR A 8 38.07 -16.75 -54.03
C THR A 8 36.79 -16.69 -53.20
N GLY A 9 35.69 -17.24 -53.74
CA GLY A 9 34.35 -17.14 -53.16
C GLY A 9 34.26 -17.50 -51.67
N GLN A 10 35.14 -18.35 -51.14
CA GLN A 10 35.23 -18.64 -49.71
C GLN A 10 35.48 -17.41 -48.83
N SER A 11 36.31 -16.46 -49.26
CA SER A 11 36.61 -15.21 -48.51
C SER A 11 35.41 -14.25 -48.48
N PHE A 12 34.67 -14.18 -49.59
CA PHE A 12 33.44 -13.40 -49.71
C PHE A 12 32.31 -13.96 -48.82
N PHE A 13 32.10 -15.29 -48.84
CA PHE A 13 31.10 -15.96 -47.98
C PHE A 13 31.45 -15.90 -46.47
N SER A 14 32.74 -15.89 -46.11
CA SER A 14 33.19 -15.74 -44.72
C SER A 14 32.94 -14.32 -44.20
N GLY A 15 33.20 -13.29 -45.01
CA GLY A 15 32.91 -11.89 -44.66
C GLY A 15 31.42 -11.62 -44.51
N GLU A 16 30.59 -12.18 -45.39
CA GLU A 16 29.13 -12.03 -45.34
C GLU A 16 28.52 -12.72 -44.10
N ARG A 17 29.05 -13.88 -43.70
CA ARG A 17 28.66 -14.54 -42.44
C ARG A 17 29.05 -13.72 -41.22
N ALA A 18 30.26 -13.15 -41.19
CA ALA A 18 30.71 -12.28 -40.10
C ALA A 18 29.86 -11.01 -40.00
N ALA A 19 29.52 -10.40 -41.13
CA ALA A 19 28.63 -9.23 -41.21
C ALA A 19 27.22 -9.55 -40.69
N ARG A 20 26.65 -10.71 -41.05
CA ARG A 20 25.36 -11.17 -40.50
C ARG A 20 25.41 -11.34 -38.99
N ILE A 21 26.42 -12.01 -38.46
CA ILE A 21 26.60 -12.21 -37.00
C ILE A 21 26.72 -10.87 -36.27
N ALA A 22 27.53 -9.95 -36.80
CA ALA A 22 27.70 -8.62 -36.23
C ALA A 22 26.38 -7.81 -36.24
N SER A 23 25.64 -7.86 -37.34
CA SER A 23 24.33 -7.20 -37.47
C SER A 23 23.30 -7.78 -36.50
N THR A 24 23.21 -9.11 -36.38
CA THR A 24 22.32 -9.77 -35.39
C THR A 24 22.68 -9.38 -33.97
N LYS A 25 23.98 -9.34 -33.62
CA LYS A 25 24.45 -8.92 -32.30
C LYS A 25 24.10 -7.45 -32.03
N ALA A 26 24.26 -6.56 -33.00
CA ALA A 26 23.90 -5.16 -32.87
C ALA A 26 22.39 -4.98 -32.65
N ASN A 27 21.56 -5.67 -33.43
CA ASN A 27 20.10 -5.65 -33.26
C ASN A 27 19.65 -6.19 -31.91
N TYR A 28 20.28 -7.27 -31.44
CA TYR A 28 20.03 -7.82 -30.10
C TYR A 28 20.35 -6.81 -29.00
N LEU A 29 21.54 -6.21 -29.03
CA LEU A 29 21.95 -5.22 -28.02
C LEU A 29 21.06 -3.97 -28.05
N TYR A 30 20.62 -3.54 -29.23
CA TYR A 30 19.68 -2.44 -29.39
C TYR A 30 18.32 -2.76 -28.77
N ALA A 31 17.75 -3.93 -29.10
CA ALA A 31 16.48 -4.39 -28.52
C ALA A 31 16.58 -4.58 -27.00
N GLU A 32 17.70 -5.13 -26.51
CA GLU A 32 17.97 -5.28 -25.08
C GLU A 32 18.03 -3.92 -24.37
N ASN A 33 18.66 -2.91 -24.99
CA ASN A 33 18.72 -1.56 -24.44
C ASN A 33 17.34 -0.92 -24.35
N ILE A 34 16.53 -1.01 -25.42
CA ILE A 34 15.14 -0.54 -25.42
C ILE A 34 14.33 -1.21 -24.32
N PHE A 35 14.41 -2.53 -24.23
CA PHE A 35 13.68 -3.29 -23.20
C PHE A 35 14.08 -2.87 -21.79
N LYS A 36 15.39 -2.77 -21.50
CA LYS A 36 15.89 -2.35 -20.18
C LYS A 36 15.44 -0.92 -19.83
N ASN A 37 15.47 0.01 -20.78
CA ASN A 37 15.05 1.39 -20.53
C ASN A 37 13.54 1.46 -20.31
N ALA A 38 12.73 0.79 -21.15
CA ALA A 38 11.29 0.74 -20.97
C ALA A 38 10.92 0.11 -19.62
N SER A 39 11.56 -1.00 -19.25
CA SER A 39 11.33 -1.66 -17.96
C SER A 39 11.67 -0.77 -16.78
N ARG A 40 12.78 -0.01 -16.82
CA ARG A 40 13.14 0.93 -15.74
C ARG A 40 12.10 2.02 -15.61
N ASN A 41 11.75 2.68 -16.72
CA ASN A 41 10.78 3.77 -16.71
C ASN A 41 9.43 3.35 -16.12
N ILE A 42 8.94 2.15 -16.47
CA ILE A 42 7.68 1.62 -15.91
C ILE A 42 7.75 1.49 -14.37
N TRP A 43 8.88 1.01 -13.85
CA TRP A 43 9.05 0.82 -12.40
C TRP A 43 9.29 2.14 -11.67
N ASP A 44 10.04 3.06 -12.27
CA ASP A 44 10.25 4.39 -11.73
C ASP A 44 8.89 5.14 -11.65
N ASP A 45 8.06 5.06 -12.70
CA ASP A 45 6.72 5.67 -12.73
C ASP A 45 5.79 5.03 -11.69
N TYR A 46 5.83 3.71 -11.54
CA TYR A 46 5.07 2.98 -10.52
C TYR A 46 5.47 3.43 -9.10
N GLU A 47 6.78 3.45 -8.79
CA GLU A 47 7.28 3.84 -7.48
C GLU A 47 6.93 5.28 -7.14
N ASN A 48 7.10 6.20 -8.10
CA ASN A 48 6.71 7.60 -7.94
C ASN A 48 5.21 7.74 -7.65
N THR A 49 4.37 6.99 -8.38
CA THR A 49 2.92 7.03 -8.19
C THR A 49 2.52 6.50 -6.81
N VAL A 50 3.03 5.33 -6.42
CA VAL A 50 2.77 4.73 -5.10
C VAL A 50 3.25 5.63 -3.98
N SER A 51 4.45 6.22 -4.12
CA SER A 51 5.01 7.13 -3.12
C SER A 51 4.13 8.36 -2.94
N LYS A 52 3.67 8.96 -4.04
CA LYS A 52 2.79 10.15 -3.98
C LYS A 52 1.45 9.83 -3.32
N ILE A 53 0.81 8.73 -3.70
CA ILE A 53 -0.47 8.33 -3.08
C ILE A 53 -0.27 8.02 -1.58
N THR A 54 0.85 7.39 -1.22
CA THR A 54 1.18 7.10 0.18
C THR A 54 1.40 8.38 0.99
N GLU A 55 2.05 9.40 0.40
CA GLU A 55 2.21 10.72 1.02
C GLU A 55 0.85 11.40 1.25
N GLU A 56 0.01 11.48 0.20
CA GLU A 56 -1.35 12.05 0.28
C GLU A 56 -2.21 11.33 1.34
N PHE A 57 -2.14 10.00 1.39
CA PHE A 57 -2.83 9.19 2.39
C PHE A 57 -2.34 9.50 3.81
N ASN A 58 -1.02 9.57 4.03
CA ASN A 58 -0.44 9.86 5.33
C ASN A 58 -0.78 11.26 5.82
N GLU A 59 -0.78 12.26 4.93
CA GLU A 59 -1.23 13.62 5.23
C GLU A 59 -2.71 13.66 5.62
N ALA A 60 -3.57 12.98 4.85
CA ALA A 60 -5.00 12.88 5.13
C ALA A 60 -5.26 12.18 6.47
N ALA A 61 -4.57 11.07 6.75
CA ALA A 61 -4.66 10.36 8.03
C ALA A 61 -4.18 11.24 9.19
N ALA A 62 -3.04 11.93 9.04
CA ALA A 62 -2.52 12.83 10.06
C ALA A 62 -3.49 13.98 10.35
N SER A 63 -4.07 14.58 9.31
CA SER A 63 -5.07 15.64 9.42
C SER A 63 -6.37 15.14 10.07
N TYR A 64 -6.86 13.97 9.68
CA TYR A 64 -8.08 13.39 10.22
C TYR A 64 -7.93 13.09 11.73
N TYR A 65 -6.86 12.39 12.13
CA TYR A 65 -6.63 11.99 13.52
C TYR A 65 -6.01 13.09 14.41
N SER A 66 -5.73 14.27 13.86
CA SER A 66 -5.31 15.42 14.67
C SER A 66 -6.40 15.82 15.66
N VAL A 67 -5.99 16.28 16.84
CA VAL A 67 -6.92 16.73 17.89
C VAL A 67 -7.50 18.07 17.47
N LYS A 68 -8.83 18.15 17.44
CA LYS A 68 -9.60 19.30 16.94
C LYS A 68 -10.62 19.74 18.00
N PRO A 69 -10.38 20.86 18.72
CA PRO A 69 -11.28 21.34 19.76
C PRO A 69 -12.72 21.55 19.29
N GLU A 70 -12.90 21.99 18.05
CA GLU A 70 -14.20 22.20 17.41
C GLU A 70 -15.02 20.92 17.22
N LEU A 71 -14.37 19.75 17.31
CA LEU A 71 -15.05 18.45 17.28
C LEU A 71 -15.46 17.97 18.67
N VAL A 72 -15.14 18.71 19.75
CA VAL A 72 -15.55 18.33 21.11
C VAL A 72 -17.02 18.64 21.31
N ASP A 73 -17.78 17.65 21.78
CA ASP A 73 -19.15 17.80 22.23
C ASP A 73 -19.16 17.96 23.76
N ASP A 74 -19.43 19.18 24.22
CA ASP A 74 -19.41 19.54 25.65
C ASP A 74 -20.41 18.73 26.49
N ASN A 75 -21.55 18.33 25.91
CA ASN A 75 -22.54 17.53 26.64
C ASN A 75 -22.02 16.10 26.83
N ALA A 76 -21.43 15.51 25.80
CA ALA A 76 -20.82 14.19 25.92
C ALA A 76 -19.62 14.22 26.88
N LEU A 77 -18.79 15.25 26.82
CA LEU A 77 -17.68 15.42 27.76
C LEU A 77 -18.17 15.56 29.21
N SER A 78 -19.27 16.30 29.42
CA SER A 78 -19.90 16.41 30.74
C SER A 78 -20.43 15.07 31.25
N LEU A 79 -21.00 14.24 30.38
CA LEU A 79 -21.43 12.87 30.73
C LEU A 79 -20.23 11.99 31.10
N LEU A 80 -19.15 12.00 30.32
CA LEU A 80 -17.92 11.28 30.64
C LEU A 80 -17.36 11.67 32.01
N ASN A 81 -17.42 12.97 32.37
CA ASN A 81 -16.90 13.46 33.65
C ASN A 81 -17.85 13.29 34.84
N SER A 82 -19.11 12.91 34.60
CA SER A 82 -20.14 12.85 35.66
C SER A 82 -19.99 11.66 36.62
N GLY A 83 -19.24 10.63 36.22
CA GLY A 83 -19.10 9.38 36.97
C GLY A 83 -20.29 8.43 36.90
N ILE A 84 -21.33 8.75 36.10
CA ILE A 84 -22.51 7.88 35.94
C ILE A 84 -22.34 6.83 34.83
N MET A 85 -21.31 6.98 33.99
CA MET A 85 -21.08 6.14 32.81
C MET A 85 -20.85 4.68 33.22
N THR A 86 -21.56 3.76 32.57
CA THR A 86 -21.25 2.32 32.61
C THR A 86 -20.31 1.93 31.46
N PRO A 87 -19.64 0.76 31.52
CA PRO A 87 -18.87 0.24 30.40
C PRO A 87 -19.68 0.16 29.09
N GLU A 88 -20.94 -0.25 29.18
CA GLU A 88 -21.86 -0.32 28.03
C GLU A 88 -22.15 1.06 27.43
N ASP A 89 -22.32 2.09 28.27
CA ASP A 89 -22.52 3.47 27.81
C ASP A 89 -21.30 3.99 27.06
N VAL A 90 -20.09 3.67 27.54
CA VAL A 90 -18.82 4.05 26.90
C VAL A 90 -18.72 3.45 25.50
N PHE A 91 -19.03 2.16 25.34
CA PHE A 91 -18.98 1.51 24.03
C PHE A 91 -20.00 2.11 23.05
N ARG A 92 -21.25 2.31 23.49
CA ARG A 92 -22.30 2.93 22.66
C ARG A 92 -21.98 4.37 22.30
N MET A 93 -21.37 5.12 23.22
CA MET A 93 -20.97 6.50 22.96
C MET A 93 -19.89 6.54 21.86
N SER A 94 -18.94 5.60 21.83
CA SER A 94 -17.97 5.53 20.73
C SER A 94 -18.63 5.29 19.37
N ASP A 95 -19.66 4.44 19.29
CA ASP A 95 -20.39 4.21 18.05
C ASP A 95 -21.08 5.49 17.55
N LYS A 96 -21.68 6.28 18.46
CA LYS A 96 -22.25 7.60 18.13
C LYS A 96 -21.22 8.55 17.53
N TYR A 97 -19.97 8.48 17.99
CA TYR A 97 -18.88 9.35 17.54
C TYR A 97 -17.93 8.66 16.54
N ALA A 98 -18.37 7.63 15.81
CA ALA A 98 -17.53 6.84 14.88
C ALA A 98 -16.67 7.71 13.93
N ASN A 99 -17.25 8.80 13.41
CA ASN A 99 -16.61 9.74 12.48
C ASN A 99 -15.97 10.96 13.15
N ASN A 100 -15.84 10.94 14.48
CA ASN A 100 -15.24 12.02 15.27
C ASN A 100 -14.02 11.48 16.02
N PRO A 101 -12.82 11.54 15.41
CA PRO A 101 -11.62 10.97 16.00
C PRO A 101 -11.19 11.67 17.30
N THR A 102 -11.53 12.96 17.47
CA THR A 102 -11.24 13.67 18.71
C THR A 102 -12.08 13.13 19.86
N MET A 103 -13.39 13.00 19.67
CA MET A 103 -14.28 12.42 20.69
C MET A 103 -13.96 10.96 20.98
N ARG A 104 -13.63 10.15 19.96
CA ARG A 104 -13.24 8.75 20.18
C ARG A 104 -11.98 8.61 21.04
N ARG A 105 -11.00 9.50 20.90
CA ARG A 105 -9.81 9.51 21.78
C ARG A 105 -10.15 9.89 23.22
N LEU A 106 -11.07 10.83 23.44
CA LEU A 106 -11.57 11.16 24.77
C LEU A 106 -12.33 9.99 25.42
N ILE A 107 -13.15 9.29 24.63
CA ILE A 107 -13.88 8.10 25.09
C ILE A 107 -12.91 6.95 25.41
N ALA A 108 -11.87 6.77 24.60
CA ALA A 108 -10.82 5.76 24.83
C ALA A 108 -10.04 6.02 26.13
N ASP A 109 -9.66 7.28 26.38
CA ASP A 109 -9.00 7.70 27.62
C ASP A 109 -9.89 7.45 28.84
N HIS A 110 -11.18 7.81 28.72
CA HIS A 110 -12.17 7.52 29.78
C HIS A 110 -12.32 6.02 30.03
N ALA A 111 -12.39 5.19 28.98
CA ALA A 111 -12.45 3.74 29.11
C ALA A 111 -11.22 3.16 29.83
N GLY A 112 -10.03 3.69 29.53
CA GLY A 112 -8.79 3.31 30.20
C GLY A 112 -8.83 3.61 31.70
N LYS A 113 -9.25 4.83 32.07
CA LYS A 113 -9.43 5.22 33.48
C LYS A 113 -10.50 4.38 34.19
N MET A 114 -11.59 4.05 33.49
CA MET A 114 -12.65 3.21 34.03
C MET A 114 -12.16 1.78 34.30
N ALA A 115 -11.22 1.26 33.51
CA ALA A 115 -10.65 -0.06 33.69
C ALA A 115 -9.77 -0.18 34.96
N ASP A 116 -9.29 0.95 35.50
CA ASP A 116 -8.53 1.00 36.74
C ASP A 116 -9.42 1.10 37.99
N ASP A 117 -10.72 1.36 37.83
CA ASP A 117 -11.68 1.38 38.95
C ASP A 117 -12.14 -0.04 39.30
N THR A 118 -12.01 -0.40 40.58
CA THR A 118 -12.41 -1.72 41.11
C THR A 118 -13.90 -2.01 40.94
N LYS A 119 -14.75 -0.98 40.79
CA LYS A 119 -16.18 -1.14 40.47
C LYS A 119 -16.43 -1.88 39.16
N PHE A 120 -15.49 -1.82 38.22
CA PHE A 120 -15.63 -2.38 36.87
C PHE A 120 -14.67 -3.52 36.60
N GLU A 121 -14.20 -4.21 37.65
CA GLU A 121 -13.26 -5.33 37.53
C GLU A 121 -13.73 -6.41 36.53
N GLY A 122 -15.03 -6.70 36.50
CA GLY A 122 -15.64 -7.64 35.56
C GLY A 122 -15.56 -7.24 34.08
N SER A 123 -15.39 -5.94 33.78
CA SER A 123 -15.31 -5.39 32.42
C SER A 123 -13.91 -4.87 32.07
N ARG A 124 -12.94 -4.98 33.00
CA ARG A 124 -11.59 -4.43 32.87
C ARG A 124 -10.89 -4.83 31.56
N ALA A 125 -10.91 -6.12 31.21
CA ALA A 125 -10.24 -6.60 30.00
C ALA A 125 -10.85 -6.00 28.72
N SER A 126 -12.18 -5.91 28.64
CA SER A 126 -12.90 -5.33 27.52
C SER A 126 -12.62 -3.83 27.39
N LEU A 127 -12.61 -3.10 28.50
CA LEU A 127 -12.30 -1.67 28.53
C LEU A 127 -10.87 -1.38 28.09
N LEU A 128 -9.88 -2.15 28.56
CA LEU A 128 -8.48 -1.99 28.14
C LEU A 128 -8.29 -2.30 26.66
N SER A 129 -8.88 -3.40 26.17
CA SER A 129 -8.84 -3.76 24.75
C SER A 129 -9.45 -2.68 23.87
N PHE A 130 -10.61 -2.16 24.27
CA PHE A 130 -11.29 -1.07 23.58
C PHE A 130 -10.48 0.23 23.60
N SER A 131 -9.97 0.63 24.75
CA SER A 131 -9.13 1.83 24.91
C SER A 131 -7.90 1.76 24.02
N ALA A 132 -7.17 0.62 24.06
CA ALA A 132 -6.00 0.40 23.23
C ALA A 132 -6.32 0.46 21.74
N LYS A 133 -7.41 -0.20 21.30
CA LYS A 133 -7.83 -0.19 19.89
C LYS A 133 -8.11 1.21 19.38
N LEU A 134 -8.80 2.04 20.16
CA LEU A 134 -9.09 3.43 19.78
C LEU A 134 -7.86 4.34 19.86
N ALA A 135 -6.96 4.11 20.82
CA ALA A 135 -5.73 4.88 20.96
C ALA A 135 -4.77 4.66 19.78
N HIS A 136 -4.75 3.45 19.22
CA HIS A 136 -3.86 3.05 18.13
C HIS A 136 -4.50 3.07 16.73
N GLU A 137 -5.73 3.57 16.59
CA GLU A 137 -6.47 3.49 15.32
C GLU A 137 -5.73 4.14 14.14
N LYS A 138 -5.03 5.26 14.38
CA LYS A 138 -4.18 5.91 13.36
C LYS A 138 -3.03 5.00 12.91
N ASP A 139 -2.35 4.36 13.86
CA ASP A 139 -1.21 3.50 13.54
C ASP A 139 -1.68 2.25 12.81
N ASP A 140 -2.84 1.71 13.17
CA ASP A 140 -3.43 0.53 12.55
C ASP A 140 -3.86 0.80 11.10
N ILE A 141 -4.43 1.97 10.81
CA ILE A 141 -4.80 2.32 9.43
C ILE A 141 -3.55 2.55 8.56
N ILE A 142 -2.49 3.16 9.11
CA ILE A 142 -1.21 3.34 8.39
C ILE A 142 -0.57 1.98 8.10
N LYS A 143 -0.52 1.06 9.08
CA LYS A 143 -0.01 -0.31 8.85
C LYS A 143 -0.84 -1.06 7.81
N SER A 144 -2.16 -0.87 7.81
CA SER A 144 -3.05 -1.49 6.83
C SER A 144 -2.76 -0.97 5.42
N TRP A 145 -2.51 0.33 5.28
CA TRP A 145 -2.05 0.94 4.03
C TRP A 145 -0.71 0.38 3.56
N ASP A 146 0.29 0.32 4.44
CA ASP A 146 1.62 -0.21 4.10
C ASP A 146 1.54 -1.67 3.64
N SER A 147 0.69 -2.47 4.29
CA SER A 147 0.41 -3.85 3.90
C SER A 147 -0.24 -3.94 2.51
N LEU A 148 -1.19 -3.05 2.22
CA LEU A 148 -1.83 -2.95 0.91
C LEU A 148 -0.80 -2.59 -0.18
N VAL A 149 0.05 -1.59 0.06
CA VAL A 149 1.11 -1.17 -0.87
C VAL A 149 2.10 -2.31 -1.12
N ALA A 150 2.54 -2.99 -0.06
CA ALA A 150 3.45 -4.13 -0.17
C ALA A 150 2.84 -5.27 -1.01
N THR A 151 1.55 -5.55 -0.77
CA THR A 151 0.79 -6.56 -1.49
C THR A 151 0.63 -6.19 -2.97
N ALA A 152 0.24 -4.95 -3.27
CA ALA A 152 0.12 -4.45 -4.63
C ALA A 152 1.47 -4.48 -5.38
N SER A 153 2.57 -4.11 -4.71
CA SER A 153 3.93 -4.16 -5.27
C SER A 153 4.37 -5.58 -5.64
N CYS A 154 3.99 -6.56 -4.81
CA CYS A 154 4.22 -7.98 -5.09
C CYS A 154 3.44 -8.43 -6.34
N TYR A 155 2.15 -8.08 -6.44
CA TYR A 155 1.31 -8.50 -7.56
C TYR A 155 1.63 -7.80 -8.87
N ALA A 156 2.06 -6.54 -8.82
CA ALA A 156 2.53 -5.83 -10.01
C ALA A 156 3.78 -6.49 -10.60
N GLY A 157 4.54 -7.26 -9.81
CA GLY A 157 5.84 -7.82 -10.18
C GLY A 157 7.03 -6.91 -9.86
N TYR A 158 6.79 -5.81 -9.13
CA TYR A 158 7.81 -4.86 -8.70
C TYR A 158 8.73 -5.47 -7.64
N LYS A 159 8.13 -6.11 -6.62
CA LYS A 159 8.86 -6.82 -5.57
C LYS A 159 8.83 -8.31 -5.81
N ARG A 160 9.96 -8.98 -5.58
CA ARG A 160 10.01 -10.45 -5.60
C ARG A 160 9.06 -10.99 -4.55
N THR A 161 8.10 -11.78 -5.01
CA THR A 161 7.31 -12.65 -4.15
C THR A 161 8.03 -14.00 -4.04
N ASN A 162 7.81 -14.75 -2.96
CA ASN A 162 8.24 -16.14 -2.89
C ASN A 162 7.37 -17.07 -3.77
N TYR A 163 6.40 -16.51 -4.50
CA TYR A 163 5.47 -17.23 -5.34
C TYR A 163 5.96 -17.24 -6.80
N GLY A 164 5.71 -18.36 -7.49
CA GLY A 164 6.17 -18.56 -8.86
C GLY A 164 5.43 -17.70 -9.89
N PRO A 165 5.91 -17.65 -11.16
CA PRO A 165 5.30 -16.88 -12.25
C PRO A 165 3.80 -17.14 -12.44
N ASP A 166 3.36 -18.37 -12.22
CA ASP A 166 1.95 -18.79 -12.37
C ASP A 166 1.02 -18.06 -11.39
N TYR A 167 1.52 -17.71 -10.20
CA TYR A 167 0.75 -16.98 -9.19
C TYR A 167 0.53 -15.51 -9.59
N VAL A 168 1.52 -14.88 -10.25
CA VAL A 168 1.39 -13.51 -10.78
C VAL A 168 0.36 -13.48 -11.92
N ILE A 169 0.39 -14.48 -12.81
CA ILE A 169 -0.56 -14.61 -13.92
C ILE A 169 -1.99 -14.81 -13.41
N SER A 170 -2.20 -15.73 -12.47
CA SER A 170 -3.55 -15.97 -11.91
C SER A 170 -4.12 -14.75 -11.19
N MET A 171 -3.27 -13.87 -10.66
CA MET A 171 -3.71 -12.68 -9.93
C MET A 171 -3.97 -11.47 -10.80
N ASN A 172 -3.25 -11.31 -11.92
CA ASN A 172 -3.64 -10.33 -12.93
C ASN A 172 -5.06 -10.62 -13.47
N GLN A 173 -5.38 -11.89 -13.70
CA GLN A 173 -6.74 -12.30 -14.10
C GLN A 173 -7.79 -11.88 -13.07
N HIS A 174 -7.50 -12.00 -11.78
CA HIS A 174 -8.44 -11.59 -10.74
C HIS A 174 -8.59 -10.07 -10.63
N TRP A 175 -7.51 -9.30 -10.84
CA TRP A 175 -7.61 -7.84 -10.90
C TRP A 175 -8.43 -7.35 -12.09
N ASP A 176 -8.34 -8.03 -13.23
CA ASP A 176 -9.20 -7.77 -14.39
C ASP A 176 -10.68 -8.01 -14.02
N GLU A 177 -10.98 -9.13 -13.36
CA GLU A 177 -12.35 -9.43 -12.87
C GLU A 177 -12.85 -8.37 -11.88
N VAL A 178 -12.04 -7.98 -10.89
CA VAL A 178 -12.42 -6.96 -9.90
C VAL A 178 -12.64 -5.60 -10.55
N SER A 179 -11.78 -5.22 -11.51
CA SER A 179 -11.87 -3.95 -12.21
C SER A 179 -13.10 -3.90 -13.13
N GLU A 180 -13.43 -5.00 -13.81
CA GLU A 180 -14.67 -5.12 -14.57
C GLU A 180 -15.90 -4.98 -13.67
N ASN A 181 -15.90 -5.59 -12.48
CA ASN A 181 -17.01 -5.50 -11.55
C ASN A 181 -17.22 -4.09 -10.96
N ILE A 182 -16.13 -3.35 -10.71
CA ILE A 182 -16.21 -1.96 -10.25
C ILE A 182 -16.77 -1.03 -11.33
N ASN A 183 -16.45 -1.26 -12.60
CA ASN A 183 -16.94 -0.45 -13.72
C ASN A 183 -18.41 -0.72 -14.09
N ASN A 184 -19.00 -1.79 -13.55
CA ASN A 184 -20.38 -2.20 -13.78
C ASN A 184 -21.34 -1.83 -12.62
N LEU A 185 -20.87 -1.05 -11.65
CA LEU A 185 -21.63 -0.47 -10.53
C LEU A 185 -21.95 1.01 -10.79
#